data_AF-A0A9Q7E7L8-F1
#
_entry.id   AF-A0A9Q7E7L8-F1
#
_cell.length_a   1.000
_cell.length_b   1.000
_cell.length_c   1.000
_cell.angle_alpha   90.00
_cell.angle_beta   90.00
_cell.angle_gamma   90.00
#
_symmetry.space_group_name_H-M   'P 1'
#
loop_
_entity.id
_entity.type
_entity.pdbx_description
1 polymer ?
#
loop_
_entity_poly.entity_id
_entity_poly.type
_entity_poly.pdbx_seq_one_letter_code
_entity_poly.pdbx_strand_id
1 'polypeptide(L)' 'MTSREELLKKQRELDILFTAWFEEKKKHEVLTYRRENGDLIQHYPDGREEIIKESNK' A
#
# COMPACT_ATOMS: atom_id res chain seq x y z
N MET A 1 9.74 -2.65 -29.22
CA MET A 1 9.94 -2.92 -27.79
C MET A 1 9.72 -1.62 -27.03
N THR A 2 9.02 -1.66 -25.90
CA THR A 2 8.82 -0.50 -25.03
C THR A 2 10.17 -0.05 -24.46
N SER A 3 10.46 1.24 -24.47
CA SER A 3 11.73 1.76 -23.94
C SER A 3 11.73 1.71 -22.40
N ARG A 4 12.92 1.72 -21.80
CA ARG A 4 13.05 1.82 -20.34
C ARG A 4 12.39 3.09 -19.79
N GLU A 5 12.46 4.20 -20.52
CA GLU A 5 11.84 5.46 -20.13
C GLU A 5 10.32 5.39 -20.14
N GLU A 6 9.74 4.75 -21.15
CA GLU A 6 8.30 4.51 -21.23
C GLU A 6 7.81 3.60 -20.11
N LEU A 7 8.60 2.60 -19.72
CA LEU A 7 8.30 1.73 -18.57
C LEU A 7 8.34 2.51 -17.25
N LEU A 8 9.35 3.35 -17.03
CA LEU A 8 9.46 4.19 -15.84
C LEU A 8 8.30 5.20 -15.75
N LYS A 9 7.89 5.77 -16.89
CA LYS A 9 6.73 6.66 -16.95
C LYS A 9 5.45 5.94 -16.53
N LYS A 10 5.19 4.75 -17.10
CA LYS A 10 4.03 3.92 -16.74
C LYS A 10 4.04 3.51 -15.28
N GLN A 11 5.21 3.15 -14.74
CA GLN A 11 5.36 2.82 -13.32
C GLN A 11 4.96 3.99 -12.43
N ARG A 12 5.43 5.20 -12.76
CA ARG A 12 5.06 6.41 -12.01
C ARG A 12 3.56 6.71 -12.08
N GLU A 13 2.93 6.54 -13.24
CA GLU A 13 1.48 6.71 -13.39
C GLU A 13 0.71 5.70 -12.52
N LEU A 14 1.14 4.44 -12.49
CA LEU A 14 0.55 3.41 -11.64
C LEU A 14 0.73 3.71 -10.15
N ASP A 15 1.91 4.17 -9.72
CA ASP A 15 2.17 4.51 -8.32
C ASP A 15 1.25 5.65 -7.83
N ILE A 16 1.02 6.67 -8.67
CA ILE A 16 0.10 7.77 -8.37
C ILE A 16 -1.33 7.26 -8.20
N LEU A 17 -1.80 6.45 -9.15
CA LEU A 17 -3.16 5.89 -9.12
C LEU A 17 -3.35 4.96 -7.92
N PHE A 18 -2.37 4.11 -7.63
CA PHE A 18 -2.39 3.22 -6.49
C PHE A 18 -2.45 4.01 -5.18
N THR A 19 -1.62 5.06 -5.04
CA THR A 19 -1.61 5.90 -3.83
C THR A 19 -2.97 6.58 -3.60
N ALA A 20 -3.56 7.15 -4.65
CA ALA A 20 -4.86 7.81 -4.55
C ALA A 20 -5.98 6.82 -4.18
N TRP A 21 -5.99 5.64 -4.82
CA TRP A 21 -6.95 4.58 -4.50
C TRP A 21 -6.77 4.08 -3.07
N PHE A 22 -5.53 3.85 -2.64
CA PHE A 22 -5.19 3.31 -1.33
C PHE A 22 -5.61 4.28 -0.21
N GLU A 23 -5.29 5.56 -0.33
CA GLU A 23 -5.69 6.58 0.65
C GLU A 23 -7.21 6.77 0.73
N GLU A 24 -7.93 6.62 -0.38
CA GLU A 24 -9.40 6.62 -0.34
C GLU A 24 -9.94 5.37 0.34
N LYS A 25 -9.40 4.19 0.02
CA LYS A 25 -9.83 2.91 0.62
C LYS A 25 -9.62 2.86 2.13
N LYS A 26 -8.52 3.43 2.64
CA LYS A 26 -8.23 3.54 4.07
C LYS A 26 -9.38 4.15 4.87
N LYS A 27 -10.16 5.05 4.27
CA LYS A 27 -11.28 5.74 4.95
C LYS A 27 -12.53 4.87 5.13
N HIS A 28 -12.64 3.77 4.39
CA HIS A 28 -13.89 2.99 4.30
C HIS A 28 -13.70 1.51 4.66
N GLU A 29 -12.49 0.98 4.50
CA GLU A 29 -12.18 -0.45 4.62
C GLU A 29 -11.00 -0.71 5.55
N VAL A 30 -11.00 -1.88 6.19
CA VAL A 30 -9.82 -2.37 6.91
C VAL A 30 -8.81 -2.88 5.88
N LEU A 31 -7.60 -2.31 5.88
CA LEU A 31 -6.56 -2.65 4.92
C LEU A 31 -5.36 -3.30 5.61
N THR A 32 -4.80 -4.32 4.97
CA THR A 32 -3.55 -4.95 5.42
C THR A 32 -2.45 -4.71 4.39
N TYR A 33 -1.34 -4.13 4.81
CA TYR A 33 -0.22 -3.79 3.94
C TYR A 33 1.12 -3.84 4.68
N ARG A 34 2.21 -4.05 3.93
CA ARG A 34 3.57 -4.07 4.47
C ARG A 34 4.21 -2.69 4.32
N ARG A 35 4.76 -2.15 5.41
CA ARG A 35 5.57 -0.93 5.40
C ARG A 35 6.99 -1.19 4.88
N GLU A 36 7.71 -0.12 4.56
CA GLU A 36 9.10 -0.19 4.11
C GLU A 36 10.03 -0.86 5.13
N ASN A 37 9.75 -0.71 6.42
CA ASN A 37 10.51 -1.34 7.51
C ASN A 37 10.24 -2.86 7.66
N GLY A 38 9.34 -3.42 6.85
CA GLY A 38 9.00 -4.85 6.86
C GLY A 38 7.80 -5.20 7.73
N ASP A 39 7.26 -4.27 8.52
CA ASP A 39 6.09 -4.53 9.38
C ASP A 39 4.83 -4.74 8.55
N LEU A 40 4.05 -5.77 8.90
CA LEU A 40 2.70 -5.98 8.38
C LEU A 40 1.71 -5.20 9.24
N ILE A 41 1.00 -4.25 8.65
CA ILE A 41 0.08 -3.34 9.33
C ILE A 41 -1.35 -3.68 8.94
N GLN A 42 -2.25 -3.65 9.91
CA GLN A 42 -3.70 -3.56 9.70
C GLN A 42 -4.16 -2.14 10.04
N HIS A 43 -4.66 -1.42 9.04
CA HIS A 43 -5.23 -0.09 9.18
C HIS A 43 -6.75 -0.17 9.22
N TYR A 44 -7.36 0.56 10.14
CA TYR A 44 -8.82 0.64 10.30
C TYR A 44 -9.33 2.04 9.87
N PRO A 45 -10.58 2.14 9.37
CA PRO A 45 -11.18 3.41 8.94
C PRO A 45 -11.23 4.53 9.99
N ASP A 46 -11.17 4.18 11.27
CA ASP A 46 -11.13 5.12 12.39
C ASP A 46 -9.72 5.72 12.64
N GLY A 47 -8.73 5.34 11.83
CA GLY A 47 -7.35 5.79 11.94
C GLY A 47 -6.48 4.94 12.87
N ARG A 48 -7.03 3.90 13.50
CA ARG A 48 -6.23 2.95 14.29
C ARG A 48 -5.37 2.09 13.36
N GLU A 49 -4.14 1.82 13.79
CA GLU A 49 -3.22 0.91 13.10
C GLU A 49 -2.66 -0.13 14.08
N GLU A 50 -2.59 -1.38 13.64
CA GLU A 50 -2.05 -2.49 14.42
C GLU A 50 -0.94 -3.20 13.65
N ILE A 51 0.18 -3.48 14.32
CA ILE A 51 1.23 -4.32 13.76
C ILE A 51 0.82 -5.78 13.95
N ILE A 52 0.63 -6.50 12.84
CA ILE A 52 0.40 -7.94 12.86
C ILE A 52 1.75 -8.61 13.14
N LYS A 53 1.95 -9.00 14.40
CA LYS A 53 3.06 -9.89 14.77
C LYS A 53 2.65 -11.31 14.44
N GLU A 54 3.32 -11.94 13.49
CA GLU A 54 3.22 -13.39 13.34
C GLU A 54 3.65 -14.04 14.65
N SER A 55 2.70 -14.67 15.35
CA SER A 55 3.03 -15.56 16.45
C SER A 55 3.55 -16.84 15.83
N ASN A 56 4.87 -16.97 15.67
CA ASN A 56 5.48 -18.27 15.42
C ASN A 56 5.05 -19.20 16.55
N LYS A 57 4.28 -20.22 16.18
CA LYS A 57 3.73 -21.23 17.07
C LYS A 57 4.72 -22.36 17.27
#